data_AF-A0A661PYJ4-F1
#
_entry.id   AF-A0A661PYJ4-F1
#
_cell.length_a   1.000
_cell.length_b   1.000
_cell.length_c   1.000
_cell.angle_alpha   90.00
_cell.angle_beta   90.00
_cell.angle_gamma   90.00
#
_symmetry.space_group_name_H-M   'P 1'
#
loop_
_entity.id
_entity.type
_entity.pdbx_description
1 polymer ?
#
loop_
_entity_poly.entity_id
_entity_poly.type
_entity_poly.pdbx_seq_one_letter_code
_entity_poly.pdbx_strand_id
1 'polypeptide(L)'
;MLALKDYTDQSAIICGNLKGALIPGFRTHKIIEIDGKKILITSIIDKKLERKAIHGLKVEDPLSSLNQLLKIPHDLAIAVLHFSDKRARHFLRTASGIDIAILGTQRGVLRKNEVINNCMIIKNNNHGKTIGYLDWDFATAKATDNKLLSINKETYSADKKIVELVDQHEAWLRQHYIKIENSKSEKTDPAVATETPYVGNTKCVSCHSEITTSWKKTRHASAYATLQKKCKDFCPDCLPCHSTGSEEHGKKGFSSPSKTPHLFNVQCEECHGPARDHIKNPEGPYKNTINAGICINCHTTNTD
;
A
#
# COMPACT_ATOMS: atom_id res chain seq x y z
N MET A 1 -20.75 11.90 0.94
CA MET A 1 -20.79 12.14 -0.51
C MET A 1 -19.88 13.33 -0.79
N LEU A 2 -18.58 13.08 -1.00
CA LEU A 2 -17.63 14.14 -1.35
C LEU A 2 -18.03 14.63 -2.74
N ALA A 3 -18.61 15.82 -2.80
CA ALA A 3 -18.91 16.46 -4.06
C ALA A 3 -17.58 16.70 -4.78
N LEU A 4 -17.41 16.05 -5.93
CA LEU A 4 -16.34 16.28 -6.92
C LEU A 4 -16.51 17.67 -7.56
N LYS A 5 -16.67 18.71 -6.73
CA LYS A 5 -16.70 20.10 -7.20
C LYS A 5 -15.25 20.53 -7.35
N ASP A 6 -14.93 20.98 -8.56
CA ASP A 6 -13.69 21.61 -8.98
C ASP A 6 -12.56 20.69 -9.47
N TYR A 7 -12.90 19.67 -10.27
CA TYR A 7 -11.93 19.15 -11.24
C TYR A 7 -11.67 20.22 -12.30
N THR A 8 -10.60 20.99 -12.11
CA THR A 8 -10.01 21.80 -13.18
C THR A 8 -9.60 20.87 -14.33
N ASP A 9 -9.62 21.37 -15.57
CA ASP A 9 -9.31 20.62 -16.79
C ASP A 9 -7.86 20.03 -16.83
N GLN A 10 -7.07 20.28 -15.77
CA GLN A 10 -5.68 19.87 -15.63
C GLN A 10 -5.49 18.41 -15.17
N SER A 11 -6.43 17.83 -14.40
CA SER A 11 -6.30 16.50 -13.80
C SER A 11 -7.22 15.46 -14.46
N ALA A 12 -7.02 15.21 -15.75
CA ALA A 12 -7.72 14.13 -16.43
C ALA A 12 -7.16 12.76 -16.03
N ILE A 13 -8.03 11.80 -15.69
CA ILE A 13 -7.66 10.39 -15.59
C ILE A 13 -7.56 9.85 -17.02
N ILE A 14 -6.41 9.26 -17.39
CA ILE A 14 -6.15 8.82 -18.76
C ILE A 14 -6.18 7.30 -18.85
N CYS A 15 -7.02 6.73 -19.73
CA CYS A 15 -7.02 5.32 -20.07
C CYS A 15 -7.52 5.09 -21.51
N GLY A 16 -6.63 4.65 -22.38
CA GLY A 16 -6.84 4.53 -23.82
C GLY A 16 -7.77 3.41 -24.26
N ASN A 17 -7.89 2.35 -23.47
CA ASN A 17 -8.74 1.18 -23.79
C ASN A 17 -9.85 0.94 -22.77
N LEU A 18 -10.29 1.98 -22.05
CA LEU A 18 -11.46 1.92 -21.19
C LEU A 18 -12.61 2.70 -21.85
N LYS A 19 -13.75 2.04 -22.07
CA LYS A 19 -14.99 2.65 -22.56
C LYS A 19 -16.14 2.34 -21.62
N GLY A 20 -17.29 2.99 -21.81
CA GLY A 20 -18.49 2.72 -21.02
C GLY A 20 -19.12 4.01 -20.50
N ALA A 21 -19.82 3.92 -19.36
CA ALA A 21 -20.45 5.08 -18.71
C ALA A 21 -19.48 6.27 -18.67
N LEU A 22 -19.94 7.44 -19.11
CA LEU A 22 -19.18 8.69 -19.10
C LEU A 22 -18.75 8.97 -17.65
N ILE A 23 -17.51 8.63 -17.31
CA ILE A 23 -16.94 9.05 -16.04
C ILE A 23 -16.41 10.46 -16.25
N PRO A 24 -16.95 11.47 -15.53
CA PRO A 24 -16.44 12.83 -15.63
C PRO A 24 -14.92 12.87 -15.39
N GLY A 25 -14.18 13.54 -16.27
CA GLY A 25 -12.73 13.67 -16.16
C GLY A 25 -11.90 12.52 -16.74
N PHE A 26 -12.51 11.49 -17.32
CA PHE A 26 -11.76 10.45 -18.06
C PHE A 26 -11.47 10.86 -19.50
N ARG A 27 -10.25 10.60 -19.96
CA ARG A 27 -9.81 10.80 -21.35
C ARG A 27 -9.06 9.56 -21.84
N THR A 28 -9.02 9.34 -23.16
CA THR A 28 -8.24 8.22 -23.73
C THR A 28 -6.75 8.52 -23.79
N HIS A 29 -6.41 9.79 -23.93
CA HIS A 29 -5.03 10.29 -24.01
C HIS A 29 -4.96 11.75 -23.59
N LYS A 30 -3.73 12.26 -23.46
CA LYS A 30 -3.39 13.67 -23.33
C LYS A 30 -2.23 13.96 -24.27
N ILE A 31 -2.31 15.06 -25.01
CA ILE A 31 -1.16 15.63 -25.72
C ILE A 31 -0.62 16.76 -24.86
N ILE A 32 0.69 16.76 -24.63
CA ILE A 32 1.42 17.87 -24.03
C ILE A 32 2.36 18.42 -25.10
N GLU A 33 2.42 19.75 -25.22
CA GLU A 33 3.36 20.41 -26.10
C GLU A 33 4.45 21.10 -25.28
N ILE A 34 5.72 20.79 -25.56
CA ILE A 34 6.89 21.36 -24.89
C ILE A 34 7.87 21.74 -25.99
N ASP A 35 8.25 23.02 -26.05
CA ASP A 35 9.19 23.55 -27.07
C ASP A 35 8.83 23.16 -28.52
N GLY A 36 7.53 23.16 -28.83
CA GLY A 36 6.99 22.77 -30.16
C GLY A 36 6.97 21.28 -30.44
N LYS A 37 7.36 20.43 -29.48
CA LYS A 37 7.29 18.96 -29.55
C LYS A 37 6.02 18.44 -28.92
N LYS A 38 5.34 17.53 -29.62
CA LYS A 38 4.08 16.91 -29.17
C LYS A 38 4.34 15.58 -28.50
N ILE A 39 3.95 15.47 -27.24
CA ILE A 39 4.10 14.27 -26.41
C ILE A 39 2.71 13.65 -26.21
N LEU A 40 2.50 12.48 -26.80
CA LEU A 40 1.31 11.66 -26.59
C LEU A 40 1.46 10.83 -25.32
N ILE A 41 0.56 11.03 -24.38
CA ILE A 41 0.50 10.28 -23.13
C ILE A 41 -0.81 9.50 -23.08
N THR A 42 -0.72 8.18 -22.91
CA THR A 42 -1.87 7.32 -22.67
C THR A 42 -1.58 6.29 -21.56
N SER A 43 -2.61 5.57 -21.14
CA SER A 43 -2.45 4.35 -20.35
C SER A 43 -3.27 3.23 -20.97
N ILE A 44 -2.79 2.00 -20.85
CA ILE A 44 -3.49 0.82 -21.34
C ILE A 44 -3.59 -0.17 -20.18
N ILE A 45 -4.80 -0.68 -19.96
CA ILE A 45 -5.07 -1.68 -18.93
C ILE A 45 -5.23 -3.05 -19.56
N ASP A 46 -4.77 -4.07 -18.85
CA ASP A 46 -4.93 -5.44 -19.28
C ASP A 46 -6.41 -5.85 -19.32
N LYS A 47 -6.89 -6.41 -20.44
CA LYS A 47 -8.25 -6.94 -20.60
C LYS A 47 -8.67 -7.94 -19.51
N LYS A 48 -7.74 -8.66 -18.86
CA LYS A 48 -8.09 -9.53 -17.71
C LYS A 48 -8.67 -8.76 -16.52
N LEU A 49 -8.45 -7.45 -16.44
CA LEU A 49 -9.03 -6.59 -15.41
C LEU A 49 -10.50 -6.24 -15.68
N GLU A 50 -11.04 -6.55 -16.87
CA GLU A 50 -12.45 -6.35 -17.20
C GLU A 50 -13.38 -7.06 -16.22
N ARG A 51 -13.01 -8.26 -15.73
CA ARG A 51 -13.78 -8.98 -14.71
C ARG A 51 -13.90 -8.24 -13.39
N LYS A 52 -13.01 -7.27 -13.14
CA LYS A 52 -13.02 -6.38 -11.97
C LYS A 52 -13.60 -5.01 -12.29
N ALA A 53 -13.92 -4.71 -13.54
CA ALA A 53 -14.57 -3.47 -13.93
C ALA A 53 -16.03 -3.54 -13.49
N ILE A 54 -16.35 -2.83 -12.42
CA ILE A 54 -17.73 -2.64 -11.95
C ILE A 54 -18.20 -1.28 -12.52
N HIS A 55 -19.51 -1.12 -12.74
CA HIS A 55 -20.17 0.14 -13.15
C HIS A 55 -20.21 0.45 -14.66
N GLY A 56 -20.55 -0.53 -15.52
CA GLY A 56 -20.83 -0.28 -16.94
C GLY A 56 -19.60 0.16 -17.75
N LEU A 57 -18.40 -0.03 -17.19
CA LEU A 57 -17.13 0.13 -17.85
C LEU A 57 -16.70 -1.17 -18.53
N LYS A 58 -16.10 -1.03 -19.71
CA LYS A 58 -15.61 -2.13 -20.54
C LYS A 58 -14.16 -1.88 -20.92
N VAL A 59 -13.35 -2.94 -20.82
CA VAL A 59 -11.95 -2.91 -21.27
C VAL A 59 -11.89 -3.41 -22.70
N GLU A 60 -11.59 -2.50 -23.63
CA GLU A 60 -11.40 -2.83 -25.04
C GLU A 60 -10.09 -3.56 -25.28
N ASP A 61 -9.94 -4.09 -26.51
CA ASP A 61 -8.71 -4.75 -26.93
C ASP A 61 -7.52 -3.79 -26.81
N PRO A 62 -6.50 -4.10 -25.98
CA PRO A 62 -5.38 -3.21 -25.73
C PRO A 62 -4.62 -2.77 -26.98
N LEU A 63 -4.42 -3.68 -27.93
CA LEU A 63 -3.59 -3.43 -29.12
C LEU A 63 -4.34 -2.56 -30.12
N SER A 64 -5.62 -2.89 -30.39
CA SER A 64 -6.47 -2.09 -31.28
C SER A 64 -6.65 -0.66 -30.77
N SER A 65 -6.96 -0.49 -29.48
CA SER A 65 -7.12 0.85 -28.89
C SER A 65 -5.82 1.66 -28.94
N LEU A 66 -4.68 1.05 -28.61
CA LEU A 66 -3.38 1.72 -28.72
C LEU A 66 -3.08 2.14 -30.16
N ASN A 67 -3.27 1.25 -31.14
CA ASN A 67 -3.00 1.54 -32.55
C ASN A 67 -3.86 2.69 -33.09
N GLN A 68 -5.07 2.91 -32.55
CA GLN A 68 -5.88 4.07 -32.91
C GLN A 68 -5.28 5.38 -32.35
N LEU A 69 -4.78 5.35 -31.12
CA LEU A 69 -4.20 6.52 -30.46
C LEU A 69 -2.86 6.93 -31.10
N LEU A 70 -2.05 5.96 -31.52
CA LEU A 70 -0.76 6.22 -32.18
C LEU A 70 -0.90 6.85 -33.58
N LYS A 71 -2.11 6.97 -34.14
CA LYS A 71 -2.36 7.74 -35.37
C LYS A 71 -2.38 9.26 -35.15
N ILE A 72 -2.51 9.70 -33.90
CA ILE A 72 -2.51 11.13 -33.55
C ILE A 72 -1.09 11.66 -33.77
N PRO A 73 -0.86 12.79 -34.45
CA PRO A 73 0.49 13.32 -34.66
C PRO A 73 1.22 13.61 -33.34
N HIS A 74 2.41 13.02 -33.18
CA HIS A 74 3.26 13.18 -32.00
C HIS A 74 4.74 13.02 -32.40
N ASP A 75 5.62 13.60 -31.57
CA ASP A 75 7.08 13.41 -31.62
C ASP A 75 7.55 12.35 -30.61
N LEU A 76 6.76 12.08 -29.57
CA LEU A 76 7.06 11.10 -28.51
C LEU A 76 5.77 10.45 -28.00
N ALA A 77 5.73 9.12 -27.92
CA ALA A 77 4.63 8.33 -27.35
C ALA A 77 5.03 7.65 -26.03
N ILE A 78 4.31 8.01 -24.97
CA ILE A 78 4.46 7.43 -23.62
C ILE A 78 3.19 6.67 -23.25
N ALA A 79 3.33 5.39 -22.90
CA ALA A 79 2.23 4.55 -22.46
C ALA A 79 2.47 3.99 -21.06
N VAL A 80 1.55 4.25 -20.12
CA VAL A 80 1.53 3.55 -18.83
C VAL A 80 0.78 2.22 -18.98
N LEU A 81 1.45 1.11 -18.72
CA LEU A 81 0.90 -0.24 -18.85
C LEU A 81 0.50 -0.80 -17.49
N HIS A 82 -0.80 -0.95 -17.26
CA HIS A 82 -1.34 -1.65 -16.09
C HIS A 82 -1.52 -3.16 -16.37
N PHE A 83 -0.41 -3.86 -16.58
CA PHE A 83 -0.33 -5.28 -16.92
C PHE A 83 0.60 -5.99 -15.94
N SER A 84 0.49 -7.32 -15.78
CA SER A 84 1.58 -8.07 -15.15
C SER A 84 2.85 -8.02 -16.02
N ASP A 85 4.04 -8.10 -15.42
CA ASP A 85 5.33 -7.98 -16.13
C ASP A 85 5.41 -8.88 -17.36
N LYS A 86 5.12 -10.18 -17.20
CA LYS A 86 5.10 -11.17 -18.29
C LYS A 86 4.19 -10.75 -19.44
N ARG A 87 3.02 -10.18 -19.13
CA ARG A 87 2.03 -9.78 -20.12
C ARG A 87 2.36 -8.45 -20.77
N ALA A 88 2.88 -7.49 -20.02
CA ALA A 88 3.39 -6.24 -20.57
C ALA A 88 4.47 -6.52 -21.62
N ARG A 89 5.42 -7.39 -21.29
CA ARG A 89 6.49 -7.81 -22.22
C ARG A 89 5.97 -8.51 -23.45
N HIS A 90 4.97 -9.39 -23.29
CA HIS A 90 4.33 -10.03 -24.45
C HIS A 90 3.60 -9.01 -25.34
N PHE A 91 2.86 -8.09 -24.73
CA PHE A 91 2.18 -7.00 -25.43
C PHE A 91 3.14 -6.10 -26.20
N LEU A 92 4.27 -5.71 -25.59
CA LEU A 92 5.30 -4.87 -26.23
C LEU A 92 6.04 -5.56 -27.38
N ARG A 93 6.04 -6.89 -27.46
CA ARG A 93 6.59 -7.60 -28.64
C ARG A 93 5.70 -7.47 -29.87
N THR A 94 4.41 -7.17 -29.68
CA THR A 94 3.42 -7.04 -30.76
C THR A 94 3.05 -5.59 -31.03
N ALA A 95 3.04 -4.75 -30.00
CA ALA A 95 2.76 -3.32 -30.12
C ALA A 95 4.01 -2.59 -30.64
N SER A 96 3.84 -1.73 -31.64
CA SER A 96 4.87 -0.85 -32.18
C SER A 96 4.44 0.61 -32.04
N GLY A 97 5.39 1.55 -32.13
CA GLY A 97 5.11 2.99 -32.09
C GLY A 97 4.95 3.59 -30.68
N ILE A 98 5.23 2.83 -29.62
CA ILE A 98 5.46 3.40 -28.29
C ILE A 98 6.97 3.59 -28.12
N ASP A 99 7.40 4.78 -27.73
CA ASP A 99 8.81 5.05 -27.42
C ASP A 99 9.14 4.68 -25.98
N ILE A 100 8.24 4.98 -25.03
CA ILE A 100 8.43 4.71 -23.59
C ILE A 100 7.20 4.00 -23.01
N ALA A 101 7.42 2.83 -22.40
CA ALA A 101 6.42 2.08 -21.67
C ALA A 101 6.73 2.04 -20.16
N ILE A 102 5.82 2.58 -19.35
CA ILE A 102 5.93 2.57 -17.87
C ILE A 102 5.08 1.43 -17.31
N LEU A 103 5.71 0.43 -16.69
CA LEU A 103 5.00 -0.73 -16.12
C LEU A 103 4.49 -0.41 -14.70
N GLY A 104 3.23 0.01 -14.60
CA GLY A 104 2.67 0.57 -13.36
C GLY A 104 2.40 -0.43 -12.22
N THR A 105 2.23 -1.72 -12.52
CA THR A 105 1.87 -2.73 -11.50
C THR A 105 3.07 -3.41 -10.85
N GLN A 106 4.26 -3.21 -11.40
CA GLN A 106 5.43 -4.03 -11.06
C GLN A 106 6.24 -3.37 -9.96
N ARG A 107 6.40 -4.08 -8.84
CA ARG A 107 7.31 -3.67 -7.78
C ARG A 107 8.76 -3.72 -8.26
N GLY A 108 9.55 -2.77 -7.77
CA GLY A 108 10.98 -2.68 -8.00
C GLY A 108 11.36 -1.65 -9.04
N VAL A 109 12.65 -1.68 -9.36
CA VAL A 109 13.34 -0.69 -10.18
C VAL A 109 13.97 -1.43 -11.34
N LEU A 110 13.74 -0.96 -12.56
CA LEU A 110 14.51 -1.45 -13.69
C LEU A 110 15.88 -0.74 -13.69
N ARG A 111 16.96 -1.46 -13.35
CA ARG A 111 18.32 -0.88 -13.25
C ARG A 111 19.08 -0.80 -14.58
N LYS A 112 18.53 -1.38 -15.65
CA LYS A 112 19.16 -1.44 -16.98
C LYS A 112 18.14 -0.98 -18.02
N ASN A 113 18.60 -0.21 -19.02
CA ASN A 113 17.78 0.18 -20.17
C ASN A 113 17.37 -1.08 -20.94
N GLU A 114 16.16 -1.56 -20.68
CA GLU A 114 15.55 -2.65 -21.43
C GLU A 114 14.70 -2.07 -22.54
N VAL A 115 14.86 -2.63 -23.74
CA VAL A 115 14.14 -2.20 -24.93
C VAL A 115 13.48 -3.41 -25.57
N ILE A 116 12.19 -3.29 -25.89
CA ILE A 116 11.44 -4.27 -26.68
C ILE A 116 10.79 -3.53 -27.84
N ASN A 117 11.04 -3.96 -29.08
CA ASN A 117 10.45 -3.37 -30.27
C ASN A 117 10.64 -1.84 -30.35
N ASN A 118 11.88 -1.38 -30.10
CA ASN A 118 12.28 0.03 -29.96
C ASN A 118 11.58 0.82 -28.84
N CYS A 119 10.76 0.17 -28.01
CA CYS A 119 10.15 0.77 -26.84
C CYS A 119 11.03 0.57 -25.60
N MET A 120 11.43 1.66 -24.96
CA MET A 120 12.12 1.65 -23.67
C MET A 120 11.15 1.30 -22.54
N ILE A 121 11.54 0.35 -21.69
CA ILE A 121 10.72 -0.10 -20.57
C ILE A 121 11.21 0.54 -19.27
N ILE A 122 10.29 1.10 -18.50
CA ILE A 122 10.57 1.71 -17.19
C ILE A 122 9.69 1.05 -16.12
N LYS A 123 10.28 0.79 -14.95
CA LYS A 123 9.56 0.39 -13.74
C LYS A 123 9.81 1.43 -12.66
N ASN A 124 8.75 2.05 -12.14
CA ASN A 124 8.86 3.04 -11.08
C ASN A 124 7.81 2.78 -10.00
N ASN A 125 7.91 1.65 -9.30
CA ASN A 125 7.04 1.39 -8.18
C ASN A 125 7.78 0.71 -7.02
N ASN A 126 8.05 1.50 -5.98
CA ASN A 126 8.49 0.99 -4.69
C ASN A 126 7.79 1.74 -3.55
N HIS A 127 6.44 1.71 -3.51
CA HIS A 127 5.67 2.33 -2.42
C HIS A 127 6.00 3.83 -2.20
N GLY A 128 6.33 4.56 -3.27
CA GLY A 128 6.76 5.97 -3.18
C GLY A 128 8.18 6.20 -2.65
N LYS A 129 8.95 5.14 -2.34
CA LYS A 129 10.36 5.23 -1.89
C LYS A 129 11.31 5.66 -3.02
N THR A 130 10.86 5.68 -4.26
CA THR A 130 11.71 5.97 -5.42
C THR A 130 10.97 6.78 -6.48
N ILE A 131 11.68 7.67 -7.17
CA ILE A 131 11.20 8.41 -8.34
C ILE A 131 12.12 8.11 -9.52
N GLY A 132 11.54 7.69 -10.64
CA GLY A 132 12.26 7.56 -11.92
C GLY A 132 12.44 8.93 -12.57
N TYR A 133 13.65 9.20 -13.05
CA TYR A 133 14.03 10.40 -13.79
C TYR A 133 14.60 9.99 -15.14
N LEU A 134 14.13 10.63 -16.21
CA LEU A 134 14.55 10.35 -17.57
C LEU A 134 14.73 11.65 -18.34
N ASP A 135 15.91 11.86 -18.92
CA ASP A 135 16.13 12.87 -19.94
C ASP A 135 15.96 12.24 -21.32
N TRP A 136 15.15 12.90 -22.15
CA TRP A 136 14.85 12.45 -23.51
C TRP A 136 15.39 13.45 -24.53
N ASP A 137 16.13 12.93 -25.52
CA ASP A 137 16.60 13.69 -26.66
C ASP A 137 15.69 13.45 -27.87
N PHE A 138 14.98 14.51 -28.27
CA PHE A 138 14.10 14.49 -29.44
C PHE A 138 14.85 14.43 -30.78
N ALA A 139 16.12 14.83 -30.85
CA ALA A 139 16.90 14.75 -32.08
C ALA A 139 17.28 13.30 -32.41
N THR A 140 17.65 12.52 -31.39
CA THR A 140 18.03 11.11 -31.55
C THR A 140 16.89 10.12 -31.25
N ALA A 141 15.76 10.60 -30.72
CA ALA A 141 14.63 9.81 -30.23
C ALA A 141 15.09 8.74 -29.22
N LYS A 142 15.96 9.14 -28.27
CA LYS A 142 16.55 8.23 -27.27
C LYS A 142 16.66 8.91 -25.92
N ALA A 143 16.69 8.09 -24.87
CA ALA A 143 17.01 8.54 -23.52
C ALA A 143 18.51 8.81 -23.38
N THR A 144 18.87 9.95 -22.81
CA THR A 144 20.26 10.38 -22.57
C THR A 144 20.69 10.20 -21.11
N ASP A 145 19.76 10.31 -20.16
CA ASP A 145 19.98 10.02 -18.74
C ASP A 145 18.78 9.26 -18.18
N ASN A 146 19.04 8.26 -17.34
CA ASN A 146 18.01 7.45 -16.69
C ASN A 146 18.46 7.13 -15.27
N LYS A 147 17.84 7.79 -14.29
CA LYS A 147 18.20 7.69 -12.87
C LYS A 147 17.01 7.27 -12.05
N LEU A 148 17.31 6.58 -10.95
CA LEU A 148 16.35 6.36 -9.89
C LEU A 148 16.75 7.14 -8.65
N LEU A 149 15.91 8.08 -8.27
CA LEU A 149 16.08 8.88 -7.07
C LEU A 149 15.45 8.13 -5.89
N SER A 150 16.23 7.82 -4.86
CA SER A 150 15.70 7.23 -3.63
C SER A 150 15.16 8.33 -2.73
N ILE A 151 13.87 8.29 -2.42
CA ILE A 151 13.18 9.28 -1.60
C ILE A 151 13.28 8.87 -0.13
N ASN A 152 14.09 9.62 0.62
CA ASN A 152 14.34 9.40 2.04
C ASN A 152 14.48 10.74 2.77
N LYS A 153 14.36 10.72 4.09
CA LYS A 153 14.36 11.93 4.93
C LYS A 153 15.76 12.51 5.11
N GLU A 154 16.80 11.69 4.91
CA GLU A 154 18.19 12.10 4.99
C GLU A 154 18.58 13.00 3.80
N THR A 155 17.95 12.79 2.64
CA THR A 155 18.26 13.47 1.38
C THR A 155 17.26 14.58 1.08
N TYR A 156 15.98 14.40 1.40
CA TYR A 156 14.91 15.34 1.07
C TYR A 156 14.14 15.78 2.31
N SER A 157 13.99 17.09 2.47
CA SER A 157 13.13 17.66 3.51
C SER A 157 11.66 17.51 3.11
N ALA A 158 10.81 17.14 4.06
CA ALA A 158 9.38 17.05 3.83
C ALA A 158 8.76 18.45 3.65
N ASP A 159 7.86 18.60 2.66
CA ASP A 159 7.10 19.83 2.48
C ASP A 159 6.13 20.03 3.66
N LYS A 160 6.18 21.20 4.29
CA LYS A 160 5.40 21.49 5.50
C LYS A 160 3.89 21.42 5.27
N LYS A 161 3.39 21.84 4.10
CA LYS A 161 1.96 21.80 3.78
C LYS A 161 1.47 20.37 3.59
N ILE A 162 2.29 19.53 2.94
CA ILE A 162 1.98 18.11 2.78
C ILE A 162 2.00 17.39 4.13
N VAL A 163 2.97 17.68 5.00
CA VAL A 163 3.01 17.14 6.36
C VAL A 163 1.73 17.50 7.12
N GLU A 164 1.33 18.77 7.09
CA GLU A 164 0.10 19.21 7.76
C GLU A 164 -1.15 18.51 7.24
N LEU A 165 -1.28 18.34 5.92
CA LEU A 165 -2.39 17.59 5.31
C LEU A 165 -2.42 16.12 5.74
N VAL A 166 -1.25 15.48 5.82
CA VAL A 166 -1.14 14.10 6.31
C VAL A 166 -1.55 14.02 7.78
N ASP A 167 -1.07 14.92 8.63
CA ASP A 167 -1.41 14.93 10.06
C ASP A 167 -2.92 15.14 10.28
N GLN A 168 -3.54 16.05 9.53
CA GLN A 168 -4.99 16.27 9.55
C GLN A 168 -5.75 15.01 9.09
N HIS A 169 -5.28 14.34 8.04
CA HIS A 169 -5.89 13.12 7.54
C HIS A 169 -5.82 11.97 8.56
N GLU A 170 -4.65 11.75 9.18
CA GLU A 170 -4.45 10.71 10.19
C GLU A 170 -5.32 10.99 11.44
N ALA A 171 -5.42 12.25 11.87
CA ALA A 171 -6.31 12.64 12.96
C ALA A 171 -7.79 12.37 12.64
N TRP A 172 -8.23 12.73 11.43
CA TRP A 172 -9.58 12.43 10.96
C TRP A 172 -9.85 10.92 10.91
N LEU A 173 -8.91 10.14 10.36
CA LEU A 173 -9.03 8.70 10.20
C LEU A 173 -9.14 8.00 11.57
N ARG A 174 -8.35 8.44 12.55
CA ARG A 174 -8.46 7.98 13.94
C ARG A 174 -9.86 8.21 14.50
N GLN A 175 -10.39 9.42 14.36
CA GLN A 175 -11.73 9.77 14.83
C GLN A 175 -12.82 8.95 14.13
N HIS A 176 -12.64 8.69 12.84
CA HIS A 176 -13.53 7.84 12.06
C HIS A 176 -13.59 6.41 12.64
N TYR A 177 -12.45 5.80 12.94
CA TYR A 177 -12.42 4.44 13.50
C TYR A 177 -12.93 4.37 14.94
N ILE A 178 -12.66 5.39 15.77
CA ILE A 178 -13.26 5.51 17.11
C ILE A 178 -14.79 5.50 17.01
N LYS A 179 -15.36 6.27 16.08
CA LYS A 179 -16.82 6.30 15.87
C LYS A 179 -17.37 4.96 15.42
N ILE A 180 -16.68 4.28 14.50
CA ILE A 180 -17.08 2.93 14.06
C ILE A 180 -17.10 1.98 15.26
N GLU A 181 -16.05 1.99 16.09
CA GLU A 181 -15.94 1.13 17.26
C GLU A 181 -17.05 1.42 18.28
N ASN A 182 -17.27 2.68 18.64
CA ASN A 182 -18.33 3.09 19.56
C ASN A 182 -19.71 2.64 19.05
N SER A 183 -19.98 2.80 17.76
CA SER A 183 -21.25 2.37 17.15
C SER A 183 -21.45 0.85 17.16
N LYS A 184 -20.35 0.08 17.15
CA LYS A 184 -20.41 -1.38 17.33
C LYS A 184 -20.64 -1.73 18.80
N SER A 185 -20.00 -1.01 19.72
CA SER A 185 -20.16 -1.21 21.17
C SER A 185 -21.60 -0.96 21.64
N GLU A 186 -22.25 0.10 21.14
CA GLU A 186 -23.66 0.42 21.45
C GLU A 186 -24.65 -0.65 20.98
N LYS A 187 -24.28 -1.44 19.96
CA LYS A 187 -25.11 -2.50 19.38
C LYS A 187 -24.83 -3.88 19.99
N THR A 188 -23.82 -4.00 20.85
CA THR A 188 -23.46 -5.25 21.52
C THR A 188 -23.85 -5.19 23.00
N ASP A 189 -24.43 -6.26 23.52
CA ASP A 189 -24.77 -6.38 24.93
C ASP A 189 -23.49 -6.25 25.80
N PRO A 190 -23.41 -5.30 26.75
CA PRO A 190 -22.25 -5.13 27.64
C PRO A 190 -21.94 -6.36 28.49
N ALA A 191 -22.87 -7.32 28.63
CA ALA A 191 -22.65 -8.58 29.34
C ALA A 191 -21.79 -9.59 28.57
N VAL A 192 -21.55 -9.39 27.27
CA VAL A 192 -20.64 -10.25 26.48
C VAL A 192 -19.20 -9.78 26.69
N ALA A 193 -18.61 -10.16 27.82
CA ALA A 193 -17.18 -10.07 28.01
C ALA A 193 -16.49 -10.81 26.84
N THR A 194 -15.50 -10.18 26.20
CA THR A 194 -14.73 -10.84 25.16
C THR A 194 -13.88 -11.90 25.85
N GLU A 195 -14.38 -13.13 25.93
CA GLU A 195 -13.62 -14.25 26.48
C GLU A 195 -12.42 -14.52 25.59
N THR A 196 -11.26 -14.04 26.04
CA THR A 196 -9.99 -14.28 25.37
C THR A 196 -9.15 -15.26 26.19
N PRO A 197 -8.41 -16.18 25.55
CA PRO A 197 -7.41 -16.99 26.25
C PRO A 197 -6.11 -16.22 26.53
N TYR A 198 -6.00 -14.97 26.07
CA TYR A 198 -4.86 -14.09 26.32
C TYR A 198 -5.09 -13.28 27.59
N VAL A 199 -4.13 -13.28 28.50
CA VAL A 199 -4.27 -12.69 29.85
C VAL A 199 -3.44 -11.43 30.05
N GLY A 200 -2.48 -11.21 29.16
CA GLY A 200 -1.56 -10.09 29.15
C GLY A 200 -0.38 -10.20 30.12
N ASN A 201 0.67 -9.44 29.83
CA ASN A 201 1.95 -9.44 30.55
C ASN A 201 1.85 -9.03 32.02
N THR A 202 0.79 -8.31 32.41
CA THR A 202 0.54 -7.96 33.82
C THR A 202 0.34 -9.20 34.69
N LYS A 203 -0.11 -10.32 34.11
CA LYS A 203 -0.21 -11.61 34.81
C LYS A 203 1.08 -12.41 34.79
N CYS A 204 1.94 -12.21 33.78
CA CYS A 204 3.21 -12.92 33.68
C CYS A 204 4.25 -12.41 34.69
N VAL A 205 4.20 -11.13 35.07
CA VAL A 205 5.23 -10.48 35.91
C VAL A 205 5.35 -11.09 37.31
N SER A 206 4.29 -11.69 37.86
CA SER A 206 4.30 -12.28 39.21
C SER A 206 5.20 -13.49 39.32
N CYS A 207 5.35 -14.27 38.24
CA CYS A 207 6.19 -15.48 38.20
C CYS A 207 7.45 -15.29 37.32
N HIS A 208 7.40 -14.39 36.33
CA HIS A 208 8.47 -14.15 35.35
C HIS A 208 8.95 -12.69 35.37
N SER A 209 9.26 -12.17 36.55
CA SER A 209 9.65 -10.77 36.76
C SER A 209 10.92 -10.38 35.98
N GLU A 210 11.95 -11.23 35.98
CA GLU A 210 13.22 -11.01 35.28
C GLU A 210 13.03 -10.96 33.75
N ILE A 211 12.31 -11.93 33.19
CA ILE A 211 12.02 -12.00 31.74
C ILE A 211 11.17 -10.80 31.32
N THR A 212 10.15 -10.44 32.12
CA THR A 212 9.32 -9.27 31.84
C THR A 212 10.14 -7.98 31.88
N THR A 213 11.12 -7.89 32.77
CA THR A 213 12.05 -6.74 32.85
C THR A 213 12.92 -6.64 31.60
N SER A 214 13.36 -7.77 31.04
CA SER A 214 14.06 -7.80 29.76
C SER A 214 13.14 -7.37 28.60
N TRP A 215 11.93 -7.92 28.51
CA TRP A 215 10.94 -7.58 27.49
C TRP A 215 10.61 -6.07 27.47
N LYS A 216 10.46 -5.44 28.64
CA LYS A 216 10.19 -3.99 28.76
C LYS A 216 11.21 -3.09 28.06
N LYS A 217 12.45 -3.57 27.85
CA LYS A 217 13.51 -2.82 27.17
C LYS A 217 13.44 -2.95 25.63
N THR A 218 12.58 -3.82 25.11
CA THR A 218 12.45 -4.05 23.67
C THR A 218 11.47 -3.07 23.02
N ARG A 219 11.58 -2.91 21.69
CA ARG A 219 10.60 -2.11 20.92
C ARG A 219 9.17 -2.66 21.05
N HIS A 220 9.04 -3.99 21.13
CA HIS A 220 7.77 -4.69 21.28
C HIS A 220 6.96 -4.19 22.48
N ALA A 221 7.59 -3.90 23.62
CA ALA A 221 6.91 -3.41 24.81
C ALA A 221 6.31 -1.99 24.69
N SER A 222 6.71 -1.25 23.65
CA SER A 222 6.22 0.09 23.37
C SER A 222 5.45 0.19 22.04
N ALA A 223 5.20 -0.95 21.37
CA ALA A 223 4.67 -0.98 20.01
C ALA A 223 3.39 -0.16 19.89
N TYR A 224 2.38 -0.39 20.73
CA TYR A 224 1.11 0.35 20.67
C TYR A 224 1.29 1.84 20.98
N ALA A 225 2.15 2.17 21.95
CA ALA A 225 2.46 3.56 22.30
C ALA A 225 3.06 4.34 21.11
N THR A 226 3.79 3.68 20.20
CA THR A 226 4.27 4.33 18.98
C THR A 226 3.14 4.73 18.03
N LEU A 227 2.02 3.99 18.02
CA LEU A 227 0.83 4.35 17.25
C LEU A 227 0.11 5.54 17.86
N GLN A 228 -0.03 5.58 19.19
CA GLN A 228 -0.67 6.70 19.90
C GLN A 228 0.03 8.03 19.62
N LYS A 229 1.37 8.04 19.60
CA LYS A 229 2.18 9.21 19.25
C LYS A 229 1.94 9.72 17.82
N LYS A 230 1.42 8.86 16.94
CA LYS A 230 1.16 9.17 15.53
C LYS A 230 -0.34 9.20 15.19
N CYS A 231 -1.22 9.16 16.20
CA CYS A 231 -2.67 9.06 16.01
C CYS A 231 -3.11 7.82 15.19
N LYS A 232 -2.35 6.72 15.22
CA LYS A 232 -2.65 5.47 14.47
C LYS A 232 -3.16 4.33 15.36
N ASP A 233 -3.45 4.62 16.62
CA ASP A 233 -3.84 3.65 17.66
C ASP A 233 -5.22 3.01 17.44
N PHE A 234 -5.98 3.47 16.44
CA PHE A 234 -7.22 2.86 15.97
C PHE A 234 -7.15 2.40 14.49
N CYS A 235 -5.97 2.47 13.86
CA CYS A 235 -5.79 2.11 12.46
C CYS A 235 -5.82 0.58 12.27
N PRO A 236 -6.80 0.00 11.54
CA PRO A 236 -6.92 -1.45 11.36
C PRO A 236 -5.69 -2.09 10.72
N ASP A 237 -4.97 -1.37 9.86
CA ASP A 237 -3.76 -1.88 9.22
C ASP A 237 -2.55 -1.93 10.18
N CYS A 238 -2.59 -1.17 11.29
CA CYS A 238 -1.50 -1.07 12.25
C CYS A 238 -1.70 -1.97 13.48
N LEU A 239 -2.95 -2.10 13.93
CA LEU A 239 -3.31 -2.83 15.14
C LEU A 239 -2.79 -4.29 15.17
N PRO A 240 -2.82 -5.08 14.08
CA PRO A 240 -2.38 -6.46 14.10
C PRO A 240 -0.93 -6.66 14.54
N CYS A 241 -0.04 -5.75 14.14
CA CYS A 241 1.39 -5.84 14.45
C CYS A 241 1.77 -5.13 15.76
N HIS A 242 0.88 -4.33 16.33
CA HIS A 242 1.15 -3.48 17.50
C HIS A 242 0.33 -3.87 18.75
N SER A 243 -0.38 -4.99 18.68
CA SER A 243 -1.15 -5.60 19.75
C SER A 243 -0.85 -7.09 19.84
N THR A 244 -1.34 -7.75 20.89
CA THR A 244 -1.13 -9.17 21.12
C THR A 244 -2.37 -9.98 20.80
N GLY A 245 -2.20 -11.01 19.97
CA GLY A 245 -3.26 -11.95 19.67
C GLY A 245 -4.28 -11.45 18.65
N SER A 246 -3.85 -10.66 17.67
CA SER A 246 -4.75 -10.12 16.63
C SER A 246 -5.50 -11.18 15.83
N GLU A 247 -6.79 -10.95 15.59
CA GLU A 247 -7.64 -11.78 14.73
C GLU A 247 -7.12 -11.88 13.29
N GLU A 248 -6.50 -10.81 12.76
CA GLU A 248 -5.87 -10.80 11.44
C GLU A 248 -4.67 -11.78 11.33
N HIS A 249 -4.09 -12.16 12.47
CA HIS A 249 -3.05 -13.20 12.55
C HIS A 249 -3.63 -14.58 12.90
N GLY A 250 -4.96 -14.77 12.79
CA GLY A 250 -5.66 -16.00 13.15
C GLY A 250 -5.74 -16.28 14.65
N LYS A 251 -5.54 -15.26 15.49
CA LYS A 251 -5.56 -15.37 16.96
C LYS A 251 -6.88 -14.83 17.52
N LYS A 252 -7.08 -14.99 18.84
CA LYS A 252 -8.32 -14.60 19.54
C LYS A 252 -8.01 -13.77 20.80
N GLY A 253 -6.98 -12.94 20.72
CA GLY A 253 -6.52 -12.05 21.76
C GLY A 253 -7.13 -10.67 21.59
N PHE A 254 -6.34 -9.75 21.06
CA PHE A 254 -6.76 -8.37 20.84
C PHE A 254 -7.94 -8.29 19.86
N SER A 255 -9.02 -7.64 20.29
CA SER A 255 -10.21 -7.38 19.49
C SER A 255 -10.35 -5.90 19.14
N SER A 256 -10.21 -5.02 20.13
CA SER A 256 -10.22 -3.57 19.91
C SER A 256 -9.55 -2.81 21.06
N PRO A 257 -9.18 -1.54 20.84
CA PRO A 257 -8.64 -0.68 21.89
C PRO A 257 -9.52 -0.56 23.14
N SER A 258 -10.84 -0.45 22.97
CA SER A 258 -11.75 -0.34 24.13
C SER A 258 -12.00 -1.67 24.84
N LYS A 259 -12.04 -2.80 24.11
CA LYS A 259 -12.40 -4.12 24.67
C LYS A 259 -11.24 -4.85 25.31
N THR A 260 -10.05 -4.75 24.71
CA THR A 260 -8.86 -5.52 25.14
C THR A 260 -7.63 -4.62 25.33
N PRO A 261 -7.71 -3.52 26.10
CA PRO A 261 -6.57 -2.62 26.29
C PRO A 261 -5.38 -3.30 27.01
N HIS A 262 -5.65 -4.35 27.79
CA HIS A 262 -4.60 -5.13 28.46
C HIS A 262 -3.72 -5.92 27.48
N LEU A 263 -4.11 -6.04 26.21
CA LEU A 263 -3.35 -6.69 25.13
C LEU A 263 -2.63 -5.70 24.21
N PHE A 264 -2.54 -4.42 24.59
CA PHE A 264 -1.69 -3.46 23.89
C PHE A 264 -0.22 -3.87 23.92
N ASN A 265 0.50 -3.53 22.84
CA ASN A 265 1.89 -3.90 22.59
C ASN A 265 2.04 -5.37 22.15
N VAL A 266 3.24 -5.71 21.67
CA VAL A 266 3.61 -7.09 21.35
C VAL A 266 4.13 -7.73 22.64
N GLN A 267 3.31 -8.57 23.27
CA GLN A 267 3.53 -9.14 24.60
C GLN A 267 4.07 -10.57 24.52
N CYS A 268 4.32 -11.21 25.68
CA CYS A 268 4.86 -12.57 25.74
C CYS A 268 3.99 -13.56 24.95
N GLU A 269 2.68 -13.40 25.06
CA GLU A 269 1.70 -14.30 24.43
C GLU A 269 1.65 -14.18 22.90
N GLU A 270 2.26 -13.16 22.30
CA GLU A 270 2.34 -13.06 20.82
C GLU A 270 3.25 -14.15 20.25
N CYS A 271 4.31 -14.51 20.98
CA CYS A 271 5.25 -15.57 20.60
C CYS A 271 5.02 -16.88 21.34
N HIS A 272 4.71 -16.81 22.64
CA HIS A 272 4.53 -17.98 23.50
C HIS A 272 3.09 -18.52 23.44
N GLY A 273 2.15 -17.78 22.85
CA GLY A 273 0.74 -18.13 22.81
C GLY A 273 -0.02 -17.82 24.10
N PRO A 274 -1.34 -18.07 24.12
CA PRO A 274 -2.21 -17.68 25.24
C PRO A 274 -1.84 -18.38 26.55
N ALA A 275 -1.78 -17.63 27.65
CA ALA A 275 -1.33 -18.11 28.96
C ALA A 275 -2.47 -18.40 29.96
N ARG A 276 -3.75 -18.26 29.58
CA ARG A 276 -4.88 -18.50 30.49
C ARG A 276 -4.83 -19.85 31.19
N ASP A 277 -4.51 -20.92 30.46
CA ASP A 277 -4.46 -22.27 31.04
C ASP A 277 -3.15 -22.51 31.80
N HIS A 278 -2.06 -21.87 31.38
CA HIS A 278 -0.79 -21.89 32.10
C HIS A 278 -0.93 -21.25 33.49
N ILE A 279 -1.65 -20.13 33.62
CA ILE A 279 -1.89 -19.52 34.94
C ILE A 279 -2.67 -20.46 35.87
N LYS A 280 -3.60 -21.25 35.32
CA LYS A 280 -4.39 -22.22 36.11
C LYS A 280 -3.56 -23.43 36.53
N ASN A 281 -2.55 -23.79 35.74
CA ASN A 281 -1.65 -24.91 36.02
C ASN A 281 -0.19 -24.53 35.67
N PRO A 282 0.51 -23.76 36.53
CA PRO A 282 1.85 -23.25 36.23
C PRO A 282 2.90 -24.34 36.03
N GLU A 283 2.76 -25.47 36.73
CA GLU A 283 3.63 -26.65 36.62
C GLU A 283 3.36 -27.47 35.35
N GLY A 284 2.24 -27.20 34.67
CA GLY A 284 1.88 -27.83 33.41
C GLY A 284 2.74 -27.35 32.23
N PRO A 285 2.77 -28.11 31.13
CA PRO A 285 3.56 -27.72 29.96
C PRO A 285 3.00 -26.44 29.33
N TYR A 286 3.79 -25.37 29.36
CA TYR A 286 3.55 -24.15 28.59
C TYR A 286 4.52 -24.12 27.41
N LYS A 287 4.21 -24.89 26.36
CA LYS A 287 5.10 -25.04 25.21
C LYS A 287 4.42 -24.61 23.92
N ASN A 288 4.79 -23.44 23.44
CA ASN A 288 4.86 -23.15 22.01
C ASN A 288 6.32 -23.15 21.58
N THR A 289 6.61 -23.84 20.47
CA THR A 289 7.91 -23.76 19.82
C THR A 289 8.00 -22.43 19.08
N ILE A 290 8.82 -21.52 19.59
CA ILE A 290 9.09 -20.25 18.92
C ILE A 290 9.97 -20.53 17.70
N ASN A 291 9.54 -20.04 16.54
CA ASN A 291 10.31 -20.09 15.31
C ASN A 291 10.19 -18.75 14.56
N ALA A 292 11.05 -18.56 13.56
CA ALA A 292 11.10 -17.32 12.79
C ALA A 292 9.77 -16.96 12.08
N GLY A 293 8.90 -17.94 11.84
CA GLY A 293 7.58 -17.75 11.25
C GLY A 293 6.69 -16.81 12.06
N ILE A 294 6.86 -16.74 13.38
CA ILE A 294 6.10 -15.83 14.24
C ILE A 294 6.50 -14.38 13.96
N CYS A 295 7.80 -14.13 13.78
CA CYS A 295 8.32 -12.78 13.57
C CYS A 295 7.81 -12.20 12.25
N ILE A 296 7.78 -13.00 11.19
CA ILE A 296 7.43 -12.54 9.84
C ILE A 296 5.94 -12.27 9.63
N ASN A 297 5.09 -12.51 10.64
CA ASN A 297 3.72 -12.01 10.65
C ASN A 297 3.68 -10.48 10.70
N CYS A 298 4.67 -9.87 11.38
CA CYS A 298 4.78 -8.42 11.52
C CYS A 298 6.01 -7.85 10.80
N HIS A 299 7.09 -8.62 10.69
CA HIS A 299 8.37 -8.22 10.12
C HIS A 299 8.47 -8.60 8.65
N THR A 300 8.28 -7.63 7.77
CA THR A 300 8.32 -7.76 6.32
C THR A 300 9.23 -6.68 5.75
N THR A 301 9.65 -6.80 4.50
CA THR A 301 10.40 -5.75 3.79
C THR A 301 9.69 -4.39 3.71
N ASN A 302 8.40 -4.35 4.03
CA ASN A 302 7.58 -3.14 4.05
C ASN A 302 7.35 -2.57 5.46
N THR A 303 7.54 -3.37 6.50
CA THR A 303 7.31 -2.99 7.91
C THR A 303 8.62 -2.85 8.70
N ASP A 304 9.73 -3.40 8.19
CA ASP A 304 11.12 -3.17 8.62
C ASP A 304 11.86 -2.20 7.69
#